data_AF-A0A2E1IWY4-F1
#
_entry.id   AF-A0A2E1IWY4-F1
#
_cell.length_a   1.000
_cell.length_b   1.000
_cell.length_c   1.000
_cell.angle_alpha   90.00
_cell.angle_beta   90.00
_cell.angle_gamma   90.00
#
_symmetry.space_group_name_H-M   'P 1'
#
loop_
_entity.id
_entity.type
_entity.pdbx_description
1 polymer ?
#
loop_
_entity_poly.entity_id
_entity_poly.type
_entity_poly.pdbx_seq_one_letter_code
_entity_poly.pdbx_strand_id
1 'polypeptide(L)'
;MNLFSIFRLTLTTITSLIFILIIISGSLNFIVRSSLIYDYNISTYSIEKRTSLSLEKIKEINLEIRSYFFNEKELLDIDIYSDKEILHMKDVKSVMNFIFDLGKILSIVFCILAFVLYSYFRVYIYKLIFYSLSLFLTILMFLGTSFLLFFQELFIIFHEIAFNNDLWILNPNEDYLLMMYPLPFWFSVSVRVGIMIIILSILSLIISI
;
A
#
# COMPACT_ATOMS: atom_id res chain seq x y z
N MET A 1 2.28 -15.65 36.16
CA MET A 1 1.54 -16.15 34.98
C MET A 1 2.05 -17.55 34.65
N ASN A 2 1.17 -18.52 34.38
CA ASN A 2 1.61 -19.85 33.96
C ASN A 2 1.97 -19.85 32.46
N LEU A 3 2.79 -20.82 32.02
CA LEU A 3 3.28 -20.90 30.63
C LEU A 3 2.14 -20.90 29.61
N PHE A 4 1.01 -21.55 29.93
CA PHE A 4 -0.18 -21.61 29.09
C PHE A 4 -0.85 -20.23 28.88
N SER A 5 -0.90 -19.40 29.93
CA SER A 5 -1.41 -18.03 29.84
C SER A 5 -0.49 -17.11 29.03
N ILE A 6 0.83 -17.27 29.16
CA ILE A 6 1.82 -16.53 28.37
C ILE A 6 1.67 -16.90 26.90
N PHE A 7 1.64 -18.20 26.59
CA PHE A 7 1.49 -18.69 25.22
C PHE A 7 0.20 -18.17 24.54
N ARG A 8 -0.94 -18.26 25.24
CA ARG A 8 -2.21 -17.70 24.75
C ARG A 8 -2.10 -16.21 24.44
N LEU A 9 -1.50 -15.43 25.35
CA LEU A 9 -1.35 -13.98 25.19
C LEU A 9 -0.47 -13.66 23.97
N THR A 10 0.70 -14.28 23.88
CA THR A 10 1.62 -14.11 22.74
C THR A 10 0.95 -14.43 21.42
N LEU A 11 0.23 -15.57 21.33
CA LEU A 11 -0.46 -15.99 20.12
C LEU A 11 -1.58 -15.01 19.73
N THR A 12 -2.33 -14.52 20.73
CA THR A 12 -3.37 -13.50 20.53
C THR A 12 -2.75 -12.22 19.96
N THR A 13 -1.67 -11.71 20.57
CA THR A 13 -0.99 -10.48 20.13
C THR A 13 -0.44 -10.61 18.71
N ILE A 14 0.26 -11.70 18.40
CA ILE A 14 0.79 -11.94 17.04
C ILE A 14 -0.35 -11.96 16.02
N THR A 15 -1.42 -12.71 16.30
CA THR A 15 -2.57 -12.83 15.40
C THR A 15 -3.26 -11.47 15.18
N SER A 16 -3.38 -10.66 16.24
CA SER A 16 -3.88 -9.29 16.15
C SER A 16 -3.00 -8.40 15.25
N LEU A 17 -1.68 -8.47 15.36
CA LEU A 17 -0.78 -7.66 14.52
C LEU A 17 -0.84 -8.05 13.03
N ILE A 18 -1.06 -9.33 12.74
CA ILE A 18 -1.21 -9.82 11.36
C ILE A 18 -2.39 -9.13 10.65
N PHE A 19 -3.50 -8.91 11.37
CA PHE A 19 -4.70 -8.29 10.79
C PHE A 19 -4.45 -6.89 10.22
N ILE A 20 -3.55 -6.12 10.85
CA ILE A 20 -3.15 -4.78 10.40
C ILE A 20 -2.50 -4.86 9.00
N LEU A 21 -1.58 -5.81 8.82
CA LEU A 21 -0.86 -5.99 7.56
C LEU A 21 -1.80 -6.43 6.44
N ILE A 22 -2.82 -7.23 6.75
CA ILE A 22 -3.89 -7.61 5.81
C ILE A 22 -4.67 -6.37 5.35
N ILE A 23 -5.07 -5.49 6.28
CA ILE A 23 -5.78 -4.24 5.93
C ILE A 23 -4.92 -3.34 5.07
N ILE A 24 -3.64 -3.16 5.40
CA ILE A 24 -2.71 -2.34 4.61
C ILE A 24 -2.57 -2.89 3.19
N SER A 25 -2.27 -4.19 3.06
CA SER A 25 -2.16 -4.84 1.76
C SER A 25 -3.46 -4.74 0.95
N GLY A 26 -4.60 -4.99 1.57
CA GLY A 26 -5.91 -4.90 0.91
C GLY A 26 -6.24 -3.48 0.45
N SER A 27 -5.94 -2.48 1.27
CA SER A 27 -6.13 -1.06 0.94
C SER A 27 -5.27 -0.64 -0.25
N LEU A 28 -3.98 -1.01 -0.25
CA LEU A 28 -3.08 -0.75 -1.37
C LEU A 28 -3.56 -1.43 -2.65
N ASN A 29 -3.94 -2.70 -2.57
CA ASN A 29 -4.42 -3.45 -3.74
C ASN A 29 -5.67 -2.80 -4.35
N PHE A 30 -6.62 -2.37 -3.51
CA PHE A 30 -7.82 -1.68 -3.94
C PHE A 30 -7.51 -0.34 -4.63
N ILE A 31 -6.64 0.48 -4.02
CA ILE A 31 -6.30 1.80 -4.55
C ILE A 31 -5.56 1.68 -5.89
N VAL A 32 -4.58 0.79 -6.01
CA VAL A 32 -3.80 0.61 -7.26
C VAL A 32 -4.67 0.08 -8.40
N ARG A 33 -5.70 -0.74 -8.12
CA ARG A 33 -6.66 -1.20 -9.13
C ARG A 33 -7.64 -0.13 -9.59
N SER A 34 -7.84 0.91 -8.80
CA SER A 34 -8.87 1.92 -9.07
C SER A 34 -8.49 2.81 -10.24
N SER A 35 -9.35 2.93 -11.25
CA SER A 35 -9.17 3.92 -12.32
C SER A 35 -9.26 5.35 -11.80
N LEU A 36 -10.01 5.57 -10.74
CA LEU A 36 -10.35 6.90 -10.20
C LEU A 36 -9.11 7.68 -9.77
N ILE A 37 -8.06 7.02 -9.29
CA ILE A 37 -6.83 7.72 -8.89
C ILE A 37 -6.07 8.27 -10.11
N TYR A 38 -6.12 7.58 -11.25
CA TYR A 38 -5.48 8.00 -12.48
C TYR A 38 -6.27 9.13 -13.15
N ASP A 39 -7.60 9.03 -13.15
CA ASP A 39 -8.47 10.11 -13.66
C ASP A 39 -8.31 11.39 -12.81
N TYR A 40 -8.27 11.24 -11.49
CA TYR A 40 -8.00 12.35 -10.55
C TYR A 40 -6.62 12.97 -10.78
N ASN A 41 -5.61 12.16 -11.10
CA ASN A 41 -4.25 12.64 -11.39
C ASN A 41 -4.27 13.59 -12.60
N ILE A 42 -4.90 13.17 -13.70
CA ILE A 42 -5.02 13.97 -14.93
C ILE A 42 -5.71 15.30 -14.64
N SER A 43 -6.86 15.27 -13.97
CA SER A 43 -7.67 16.47 -13.74
C SER A 43 -7.04 17.47 -12.78
N THR A 44 -6.19 17.00 -11.86
CA THR A 44 -5.71 17.81 -10.73
C THR A 44 -4.33 18.40 -10.98
N TYR A 45 -3.42 17.65 -11.63
CA TYR A 45 -2.01 18.03 -11.72
C TYR A 45 -1.56 18.44 -13.13
N SER A 46 -2.52 18.73 -14.03
CA SER A 46 -2.27 19.27 -15.37
C SER A 46 -1.26 18.44 -16.17
N ILE A 47 -1.40 17.11 -16.17
CA ILE A 47 -0.42 16.18 -16.74
C ILE A 47 -0.16 16.44 -18.23
N GLU A 48 -1.17 16.83 -19.01
CA GLU A 48 -1.02 17.24 -20.41
C GLU A 48 0.01 18.36 -20.58
N LYS A 49 -0.02 19.38 -19.71
CA LYS A 49 0.94 20.49 -19.76
C LYS A 49 2.34 20.07 -19.32
N ARG A 50 2.45 19.15 -18.35
CA ARG A 50 3.74 18.70 -17.79
C ARG A 50 4.50 17.79 -18.77
N THR A 51 3.76 16.99 -19.53
CA THR A 51 4.32 15.97 -20.44
C THR A 51 4.30 16.40 -21.90
N SER A 52 3.47 17.39 -22.26
CA SER A 52 3.14 17.76 -23.64
C SER A 52 2.52 16.61 -24.46
N LEU A 53 1.98 15.59 -23.79
CA LEU A 53 1.28 14.47 -24.41
C LEU A 53 -0.21 14.79 -24.55
N SER A 54 -0.86 14.16 -25.54
CA SER A 54 -2.32 14.20 -25.67
C SER A 54 -2.99 13.46 -24.51
N LEU A 55 -4.20 13.90 -24.13
CA LEU A 55 -5.03 13.22 -23.14
C LEU A 55 -5.23 11.72 -23.44
N GLU A 56 -5.35 11.36 -24.72
CA GLU A 56 -5.51 9.98 -25.17
C GLU A 56 -4.28 9.13 -24.82
N LYS A 57 -3.08 9.61 -25.17
CA LYS A 57 -1.83 8.91 -24.85
C LYS A 57 -1.60 8.80 -23.34
N ILE A 58 -1.96 9.82 -22.57
CA ILE A 58 -1.88 9.79 -21.10
C ILE A 58 -2.79 8.71 -20.51
N LYS A 59 -4.02 8.59 -21.05
CA LYS A 59 -4.96 7.55 -20.61
C LYS A 59 -4.49 6.15 -20.99
N GLU A 60 -3.95 5.98 -22.19
CA GLU A 60 -3.31 4.73 -22.65
C GLU A 60 -2.19 4.32 -21.68
N ILE A 61 -1.25 5.22 -21.38
CA ILE A 61 -0.15 4.98 -20.43
C ILE A 61 -0.68 4.60 -19.04
N ASN A 62 -1.68 5.33 -18.52
CA ASN A 62 -2.27 5.01 -17.23
C ASN A 62 -2.92 3.61 -17.20
N LEU A 63 -3.55 3.19 -18.30
CA LEU A 63 -4.12 1.85 -18.44
C LEU A 63 -3.00 0.78 -18.45
N GLU A 64 -1.94 1.00 -19.23
CA GLU A 64 -0.78 0.11 -19.28
C GLU A 64 -0.14 -0.04 -17.90
N ILE A 65 0.18 1.05 -17.20
CA ILE A 65 0.76 1.04 -15.85
C ILE A 65 -0.14 0.33 -14.84
N ARG A 66 -1.45 0.62 -14.87
CA ARG A 66 -2.40 -0.03 -13.97
C ARG A 66 -2.45 -1.53 -14.23
N SER A 67 -2.46 -1.95 -15.49
CA SER A 67 -2.48 -3.36 -15.87
C SER A 67 -1.17 -4.07 -15.53
N TYR A 68 -0.05 -3.37 -15.64
CA TYR A 68 1.29 -3.88 -15.42
C TYR A 68 1.48 -4.45 -14.01
N PHE A 69 0.89 -3.84 -12.97
CA PHE A 69 0.95 -4.38 -11.61
C PHE A 69 0.24 -5.73 -11.42
N PHE A 70 -0.58 -6.17 -12.37
CA PHE A 70 -1.42 -7.38 -12.24
C PHE A 70 -1.27 -8.38 -13.38
N ASN A 71 -0.37 -8.11 -14.34
CA ASN A 71 -0.07 -9.02 -15.43
C ASN A 71 1.28 -9.74 -15.20
N GLU A 72 1.58 -10.69 -16.07
CA GLU A 72 2.81 -11.50 -16.00
C GLU A 72 4.04 -10.84 -16.66
N LYS A 73 3.90 -9.62 -17.24
CA LYS A 73 5.03 -8.95 -17.91
C LYS A 73 6.10 -8.59 -16.89
N GLU A 74 7.35 -8.93 -17.16
CA GLU A 74 8.47 -8.55 -16.29
C GLU A 74 8.83 -7.07 -16.39
N LEU A 75 8.70 -6.49 -17.58
CA LEU A 75 9.03 -5.09 -17.86
C LEU A 75 7.78 -4.32 -18.30
N LEU A 76 7.74 -3.04 -17.93
CA LEU A 76 6.75 -2.10 -18.42
C LEU A 76 7.09 -1.73 -19.87
N ASP A 77 6.07 -1.73 -20.73
CA ASP A 77 6.22 -1.56 -22.17
C ASP A 77 5.61 -0.22 -22.59
N ILE A 78 6.39 0.85 -22.40
CA ILE A 78 5.99 2.23 -22.71
C ILE A 78 7.16 2.89 -23.44
N ASP A 79 6.91 3.28 -24.68
CA ASP A 79 7.88 3.80 -25.64
C ASP A 79 8.57 5.10 -25.23
N ILE A 80 7.89 5.94 -24.46
CA ILE A 80 8.41 7.24 -24.02
C ILE A 80 9.25 7.17 -22.74
N TYR A 81 9.25 6.02 -22.04
CA TYR A 81 10.03 5.85 -20.82
C TYR A 81 11.45 5.41 -21.17
N SER A 82 12.42 5.97 -20.47
CA SER A 82 13.81 5.53 -20.54
C SER A 82 13.98 4.13 -19.93
N ASP A 83 15.07 3.45 -20.29
CA ASP A 83 15.45 2.18 -19.66
C ASP A 83 15.53 2.30 -18.13
N LYS A 84 15.99 3.46 -17.63
CA LYS A 84 16.08 3.74 -16.19
C LYS A 84 14.69 3.73 -15.54
N GLU A 85 13.72 4.41 -16.13
CA GLU A 85 12.33 4.45 -15.64
C GLU A 85 11.66 3.08 -15.70
N ILE A 86 11.88 2.32 -16.77
CA ILE A 86 11.34 0.97 -16.93
C ILE A 86 11.92 0.02 -15.87
N LEU A 87 13.23 0.07 -15.62
CA LEU A 87 13.88 -0.73 -14.60
C LEU A 87 13.45 -0.30 -13.18
N HIS A 88 13.27 0.98 -12.93
CA HIS A 88 12.67 1.44 -11.67
C HIS A 88 11.25 0.88 -11.48
N MET A 89 10.41 0.91 -12.52
CA MET A 89 9.05 0.34 -12.46
C MET A 89 9.05 -1.19 -12.27
N LYS A 90 10.07 -1.91 -12.72
CA LYS A 90 10.29 -3.32 -12.37
C LYS A 90 10.52 -3.49 -10.86
N ASP A 91 11.39 -2.68 -10.26
CA ASP A 91 11.63 -2.71 -8.82
C ASP A 91 10.35 -2.37 -8.03
N VAL A 92 9.62 -1.33 -8.45
CA VAL A 92 8.32 -0.96 -7.86
C VAL A 92 7.33 -2.12 -7.94
N LYS A 93 7.22 -2.80 -9.09
CA LYS A 93 6.36 -3.98 -9.23
C LYS A 93 6.76 -5.11 -8.29
N SER A 94 8.05 -5.36 -8.10
CA SER A 94 8.55 -6.36 -7.15
C SER A 94 8.10 -6.05 -5.71
N VAL A 95 8.25 -4.80 -5.26
CA VAL A 95 7.79 -4.34 -3.94
C VAL A 95 6.28 -4.50 -3.79
N MET A 96 5.51 -4.10 -4.80
CA MET A 96 4.05 -4.22 -4.78
C MET A 96 3.59 -5.68 -4.73
N ASN A 97 4.20 -6.56 -5.52
CA ASN A 97 3.92 -7.99 -5.50
C ASN A 97 4.24 -8.61 -4.15
N PHE A 98 5.39 -8.27 -3.55
CA PHE A 98 5.74 -8.72 -2.21
C PHE A 98 4.68 -8.34 -1.18
N ILE A 99 4.22 -7.08 -1.18
CA ILE A 99 3.18 -6.61 -0.25
C ILE A 99 1.87 -7.39 -0.48
N PHE A 100 1.45 -7.57 -1.72
CA PHE A 100 0.20 -8.26 -2.06
C PHE A 100 0.24 -9.74 -1.70
N ASP A 101 1.34 -10.43 -1.99
CA ASP A 101 1.49 -11.86 -1.69
C ASP A 101 1.65 -12.09 -0.20
N LEU A 102 2.39 -11.22 0.50
CA LEU A 102 2.45 -11.22 1.96
C LEU A 102 1.04 -11.07 2.54
N GLY A 103 0.23 -10.13 2.07
CA GLY A 103 -1.15 -9.95 2.50
C GLY A 103 -2.02 -11.21 2.31
N LYS A 104 -1.90 -11.88 1.16
CA LYS A 104 -2.61 -13.15 0.89
C LYS A 104 -2.18 -14.26 1.85
N ILE A 105 -0.88 -14.47 2.02
CA ILE A 105 -0.33 -15.49 2.92
C ILE A 105 -0.77 -15.21 4.37
N LEU A 106 -0.63 -13.95 4.81
CA LEU A 106 -1.03 -13.51 6.14
C LEU A 106 -2.52 -13.69 6.38
N SER A 107 -3.37 -13.53 5.37
CA SER A 107 -4.81 -13.80 5.47
C SER A 107 -5.10 -15.27 5.78
N ILE A 108 -4.38 -16.20 5.12
CA ILE A 108 -4.50 -17.64 5.39
C ILE A 108 -4.00 -17.95 6.80
N VAL A 109 -2.82 -17.43 7.17
CA VAL A 109 -2.24 -17.62 8.51
C VAL A 109 -3.17 -17.09 9.59
N PHE A 110 -3.75 -15.91 9.40
CA PHE A 110 -4.71 -15.31 10.32
C PHE A 110 -5.92 -16.22 10.56
N CYS A 111 -6.52 -16.77 9.49
CA CYS A 111 -7.64 -17.71 9.62
C CYS A 111 -7.27 -18.97 10.42
N ILE A 112 -6.09 -19.55 10.16
CA ILE A 112 -5.60 -20.73 10.89
C ILE A 112 -5.40 -20.41 12.37
N LEU A 113 -4.71 -19.30 12.67
CA LEU A 113 -4.43 -18.90 14.05
C LEU A 113 -5.71 -18.52 14.81
N ALA A 114 -6.64 -17.82 14.17
CA ALA A 114 -7.95 -17.51 14.75
C ALA A 114 -8.73 -18.79 15.08
N PHE A 115 -8.70 -19.80 14.20
CA PHE A 115 -9.33 -21.10 14.44
C PHE A 115 -8.68 -21.84 15.62
N VAL A 116 -7.35 -21.87 15.71
CA VAL A 116 -6.62 -22.46 16.85
C VAL A 116 -6.96 -21.74 18.15
N LEU A 117 -6.92 -20.41 18.14
CA LEU A 117 -7.25 -19.56 19.30
C LEU A 117 -8.68 -19.77 19.79
N TYR A 118 -9.63 -19.92 18.87
CA TYR A 118 -11.00 -20.26 19.22
C TYR A 118 -11.12 -21.67 19.80
N SER A 119 -10.54 -22.67 19.13
CA SER A 119 -10.71 -24.08 19.48
C SER A 119 -10.09 -24.45 20.83
N TYR A 120 -8.89 -23.93 21.12
CA TYR A 120 -8.13 -24.29 22.31
C TYR A 120 -8.26 -23.29 23.47
N PHE A 121 -8.53 -22.01 23.18
CA PHE A 121 -8.53 -20.94 24.18
C PHE A 121 -9.85 -20.16 24.27
N ARG A 122 -10.85 -20.50 23.43
CA ARG A 122 -12.13 -19.78 23.32
C ARG A 122 -11.94 -18.27 23.11
N VAL A 123 -10.86 -17.90 22.43
CA VAL A 123 -10.61 -16.52 22.00
C VAL A 123 -11.33 -16.33 20.66
N TYR A 124 -12.33 -15.47 20.65
CA TYR A 124 -13.14 -15.21 19.48
C TYR A 124 -12.45 -14.19 18.55
N ILE A 125 -12.70 -14.32 17.25
CA ILE A 125 -12.11 -13.46 16.20
C ILE A 125 -12.36 -11.97 16.45
N TYR A 126 -13.54 -11.59 16.94
CA TYR A 126 -13.88 -10.20 17.23
C TYR A 126 -12.98 -9.58 18.29
N LYS A 127 -12.51 -10.36 19.27
CA LYS A 127 -11.53 -9.89 20.28
C LYS A 127 -10.16 -9.66 19.65
N LEU A 128 -9.76 -10.49 18.70
CA LEU A 128 -8.49 -10.35 17.97
C LEU A 128 -8.47 -9.06 17.16
N ILE A 129 -9.58 -8.78 16.46
CA ILE A 129 -9.78 -7.56 15.67
C ILE A 129 -9.83 -6.33 16.60
N PHE A 130 -10.60 -6.39 17.69
CA PHE A 130 -10.71 -5.29 18.63
C PHE A 130 -9.35 -4.87 19.21
N TYR A 131 -8.59 -5.80 19.79
CA TYR A 131 -7.27 -5.49 20.37
C TYR A 131 -6.26 -5.02 19.32
N SER A 132 -6.31 -5.59 18.11
CA SER A 132 -5.48 -5.16 16.99
C SER A 132 -5.71 -3.69 16.66
N LEU A 133 -6.98 -3.32 16.45
CA LEU A 133 -7.34 -2.04 15.88
C LEU A 133 -7.32 -0.90 16.89
N SER A 134 -7.61 -1.15 18.17
CA SER A 134 -7.50 -0.10 19.19
C SER A 134 -6.08 0.44 19.32
N LEU A 135 -5.06 -0.44 19.38
CA LEU A 135 -3.66 -0.01 19.44
C LEU A 135 -3.20 0.57 18.10
N PHE A 136 -3.59 -0.07 17.00
CA PHE A 136 -3.18 0.35 15.67
C PHE A 136 -3.67 1.75 15.32
N LEU A 137 -4.94 2.08 15.59
CA LEU A 137 -5.48 3.41 15.30
C LEU A 137 -4.74 4.52 16.06
N THR A 138 -4.30 4.26 17.30
CA THR A 138 -3.47 5.22 18.05
C THR A 138 -2.11 5.43 17.38
N ILE A 139 -1.43 4.35 16.99
CA ILE A 139 -0.14 4.44 16.28
C ILE A 139 -0.31 5.13 14.93
N LEU A 140 -1.38 4.79 14.20
CA LEU A 140 -1.69 5.35 12.89
C LEU A 140 -1.96 6.86 12.96
N MET A 141 -2.59 7.35 14.02
CA MET A 141 -2.76 8.79 14.22
C MET A 141 -1.41 9.49 14.35
N PHE A 142 -0.48 8.94 15.15
CA PHE A 142 0.86 9.51 15.30
C PHE A 142 1.64 9.46 13.96
N LEU A 143 1.76 8.29 13.36
CA LEU A 143 2.47 8.11 12.08
C LEU A 143 1.84 8.93 10.95
N GLY A 144 0.51 9.00 10.90
CA GLY A 144 -0.24 9.79 9.93
C GLY A 144 0.02 11.28 10.07
N THR A 145 0.09 11.81 11.31
CA THR A 145 0.48 13.22 11.51
C THR A 145 1.91 13.51 11.07
N SER A 146 2.87 12.64 11.39
CA SER A 146 4.25 12.77 10.90
C SER A 146 4.30 12.73 9.38
N PHE A 147 3.55 11.82 8.75
CA PHE A 147 3.43 11.71 7.31
C PHE A 147 2.91 13.00 6.65
N LEU A 148 1.88 13.63 7.23
CA LEU A 148 1.31 14.87 6.69
C LEU A 148 2.28 16.06 6.78
N LEU A 149 3.17 16.07 7.78
CA LEU A 149 4.12 17.17 8.00
C LEU A 149 5.43 17.00 7.23
N PHE A 150 5.89 15.76 7.06
CA PHE A 150 7.24 15.43 6.55
C PHE A 150 7.16 14.49 5.34
N PHE A 151 6.16 14.68 4.48
CA PHE A 151 5.90 13.74 3.38
C PHE A 151 7.10 13.58 2.45
N GLN A 152 7.78 14.67 2.09
CA GLN A 152 8.88 14.63 1.14
C GLN A 152 10.06 13.84 1.69
N GLU A 153 10.43 14.07 2.94
CA GLU A 153 11.51 13.37 3.64
C GLU A 153 11.17 11.89 3.77
N LEU A 154 9.93 11.57 4.17
CA LEU A 154 9.47 10.18 4.30
C LEU A 154 9.38 9.47 2.94
N PHE A 155 9.06 10.19 1.87
CA PHE A 155 9.09 9.66 0.51
C PHE A 155 10.51 9.27 0.12
N ILE A 156 11.51 10.10 0.41
CA ILE A 156 12.93 9.78 0.14
C ILE A 156 13.39 8.59 0.99
N ILE A 157 13.14 8.61 2.30
CA ILE A 157 13.50 7.50 3.21
C ILE A 157 12.86 6.18 2.74
N PHE A 158 11.61 6.22 2.28
CA PHE A 158 10.97 5.04 1.71
C PHE A 158 11.76 4.49 0.52
N HIS A 159 12.20 5.34 -0.42
CA HIS A 159 12.97 4.89 -1.57
C HIS A 159 14.33 4.31 -1.19
N GLU A 160 15.02 4.93 -0.23
CA GLU A 160 16.30 4.41 0.30
C GLU A 160 16.16 3.05 0.99
N ILE A 161 15.01 2.77 1.61
CA ILE A 161 14.72 1.47 2.23
C ILE A 161 14.26 0.45 1.19
N ALA A 162 13.43 0.87 0.22
CA ALA A 162 12.81 -0.01 -0.76
C ALA A 162 13.75 -0.44 -1.88
N PHE A 163 14.73 0.41 -2.22
CA PHE A 163 15.61 0.23 -3.37
C PHE A 163 17.08 0.35 -2.97
N ASN A 164 17.90 -0.59 -3.44
CA ASN A 164 19.33 -0.66 -3.16
C ASN A 164 20.20 -0.12 -4.33
N ASN A 165 19.61 0.69 -5.19
CA ASN A 165 20.20 1.22 -6.41
C ASN A 165 19.67 2.65 -6.68
N ASP A 166 20.23 3.34 -7.69
CA ASP A 166 19.88 4.73 -8.02
C ASP A 166 18.84 4.87 -9.15
N LEU A 167 18.14 3.79 -9.54
CA LEU A 167 17.15 3.81 -10.62
C LEU A 167 15.96 4.71 -10.28
N TRP A 168 15.61 4.82 -9.00
CA TRP A 168 14.51 5.65 -8.51
C TRP A 168 14.82 7.17 -8.49
N ILE A 169 16.09 7.56 -8.62
CA ILE A 169 16.49 8.97 -8.64
C ILE A 169 16.26 9.54 -10.04
N LEU A 170 15.05 10.04 -10.28
CA LEU A 170 14.60 10.55 -11.57
C LEU A 170 14.58 12.10 -11.60
N ASN A 171 14.73 12.67 -12.79
CA ASN A 171 14.68 14.09 -13.07
C ASN A 171 13.25 14.51 -13.49
N PRO A 172 12.54 15.33 -12.70
CA PRO A 172 11.17 15.73 -13.01
C PRO A 172 11.01 16.58 -14.29
N ASN A 173 12.12 17.05 -14.88
CA ASN A 173 12.14 17.82 -16.12
C ASN A 173 12.48 16.99 -17.36
N GLU A 174 12.88 15.72 -17.20
CA GLU A 174 13.30 14.84 -18.31
C GLU A 174 12.57 13.49 -18.27
N ASP A 175 12.35 12.92 -17.09
CA ASP A 175 11.75 11.59 -16.91
C ASP A 175 10.22 11.69 -16.89
N TYR A 176 9.59 11.11 -17.91
CA TYR A 176 8.14 11.12 -18.11
C TYR A 176 7.37 10.49 -16.95
N LEU A 177 7.94 9.52 -16.22
CA LEU A 177 7.33 8.90 -15.06
C LEU A 177 7.04 9.93 -13.96
N LEU A 178 7.98 10.84 -13.66
CA LEU A 178 7.77 11.93 -12.69
C LEU A 178 6.90 13.07 -13.25
N MET A 179 6.92 13.28 -14.56
CA MET A 179 5.98 14.20 -15.21
C MET A 179 4.54 13.69 -15.17
N MET A 180 4.35 12.37 -15.26
CA MET A 180 3.06 11.68 -15.16
C MET A 180 2.58 11.56 -13.70
N TYR A 181 3.48 11.26 -12.77
CA TYR A 181 3.15 11.03 -11.35
C TYR A 181 4.02 11.91 -10.43
N PRO A 182 3.70 13.21 -10.33
CA PRO A 182 4.49 14.11 -9.49
C PRO A 182 4.33 13.82 -8.00
N LEU A 183 5.23 14.38 -7.19
CA LEU A 183 5.20 14.23 -5.74
C LEU A 183 3.81 14.52 -5.10
N PRO A 184 3.06 15.58 -5.46
CA PRO A 184 1.73 15.83 -4.91
C PRO A 184 0.69 14.74 -5.25
N PHE A 185 0.85 14.03 -6.38
CA PHE A 185 0.04 12.85 -6.69
C PHE A 185 0.30 11.73 -5.69
N TRP A 186 1.57 11.42 -5.41
CA TRP A 186 1.94 10.40 -4.43
C TRP A 186 1.50 10.75 -3.01
N PHE A 187 1.52 12.03 -2.64
CA PHE A 187 0.92 12.50 -1.39
C PHE A 187 -0.57 12.15 -1.33
N SER A 188 -1.32 12.51 -2.36
CA SER A 188 -2.77 12.26 -2.43
C SER A 188 -3.11 10.76 -2.47
N VAL A 189 -2.33 9.94 -3.17
CA VAL A 189 -2.50 8.48 -3.16
C VAL A 189 -2.27 7.93 -1.76
N SER A 190 -1.20 8.35 -1.09
CA SER A 190 -0.87 7.87 0.26
C SER A 190 -1.92 8.29 1.30
N VAL A 191 -2.44 9.51 1.21
CA VAL A 191 -3.57 9.97 2.03
C VAL A 191 -4.81 9.11 1.79
N ARG A 192 -5.14 8.80 0.53
CA ARG A 192 -6.29 7.92 0.20
C ARG A 192 -6.11 6.51 0.74
N VAL A 193 -4.89 5.95 0.69
CA VAL A 193 -4.56 4.66 1.31
C VAL A 193 -4.76 4.74 2.83
N GLY A 194 -4.26 5.79 3.48
CA GLY A 194 -4.45 6.01 4.93
C GLY A 194 -5.93 6.10 5.32
N ILE A 195 -6.73 6.85 4.55
CA ILE A 195 -8.19 6.95 4.75
C ILE A 195 -8.85 5.58 4.57
N MET A 196 -8.49 4.82 3.53
CA MET A 196 -9.03 3.47 3.31
C MET A 196 -8.73 2.54 4.49
N ILE A 197 -7.49 2.57 5.00
CA ILE A 197 -7.08 1.81 6.19
C ILE A 197 -7.95 2.19 7.39
N ILE A 198 -8.19 3.48 7.63
CA ILE A 198 -9.04 3.96 8.72
C ILE A 198 -10.48 3.45 8.56
N ILE A 199 -11.06 3.60 7.36
CA ILE A 199 -12.44 3.15 7.07
C ILE A 199 -12.57 1.65 7.32
N LEU A 200 -11.67 0.83 6.76
CA LEU A 200 -11.70 -0.62 6.92
C LEU A 200 -11.48 -1.03 8.38
N SER A 201 -10.63 -0.31 9.11
CA SER A 201 -10.42 -0.53 10.55
C SER A 201 -11.69 -0.22 11.34
N ILE A 202 -12.34 0.92 11.11
CA ILE A 202 -13.58 1.30 11.81
C ILE A 202 -14.71 0.30 11.49
N LEU A 203 -14.88 -0.09 10.23
CA LEU A 203 -15.88 -1.09 9.84
C LEU A 203 -15.61 -2.44 10.52
N SER A 204 -14.35 -2.88 10.56
CA SER A 204 -13.96 -4.12 11.23
C SER A 204 -14.20 -4.06 12.74
N LEU A 205 -13.97 -2.89 13.37
CA LEU A 205 -14.30 -2.66 14.79
C LEU A 205 -15.80 -2.75 15.05
N ILE A 206 -16.63 -2.09 14.24
CA ILE A 206 -18.08 -2.09 14.40
C ILE A 206 -18.65 -3.51 14.30
N ILE A 207 -18.17 -4.31 13.35
CA ILE A 207 -18.57 -5.73 13.19
C ILE A 207 -18.09 -6.60 14.37
N SER A 208 -17.08 -6.13 15.10
CA SER A 208 -16.46 -6.87 16.22
C SER A 208 -17.03 -6.53 17.60
N ILE A 209 -18.05 -5.67 17.67
CA ILE A 209 -18.79 -5.31 18.90
C ILE A 209 -20.07 -6.15 18.97
#